data_AF-A0A8S1SWK6-F1
#
_entry.id   AF-A0A8S1SWK6-F1
#
_cell.length_a   1.000
_cell.length_b   1.000
_cell.length_c   1.000
_cell.angle_alpha   90.00
_cell.angle_beta   90.00
_cell.angle_gamma   90.00
#
_symmetry.space_group_name_H-M   'P 1'
#
loop_
_entity.id
_entity.type
_entity.pdbx_description
1 polymer ?
#
loop_
_entity_poly.entity_id
_entity_poly.type
_entity_poly.pdbx_seq_one_letter_code
_entity_poly.pdbx_strand_id
1 'polypeptide(L)' 'MSKKTFKKSEGTSLVSIIGDEDTVTGFLLTGIGEKNIKGETNFLVVDSSMYDHYFSKPILN' A
#
# COMPACT_ATOMS: atom_id res chain seq x y z
N MET A 1 25.67 -21.65 -14.48
CA MET A 1 24.41 -21.42 -13.73
C MET A 1 24.69 -20.45 -12.59
N SER A 2 24.35 -19.16 -12.73
CA SER A 2 24.59 -18.17 -11.67
C SER A 2 23.52 -18.33 -10.59
N LYS A 3 23.91 -18.69 -9.36
CA LYS A 3 22.99 -18.73 -8.21
C LYS A 3 22.62 -17.29 -7.88
N LYS A 4 21.36 -16.90 -8.08
CA LYS A 4 20.83 -15.64 -7.56
C LYS A 4 20.75 -15.74 -6.03
N THR A 5 21.74 -15.18 -5.34
CA THR A 5 21.73 -15.07 -3.88
C THR A 5 20.78 -13.97 -3.46
N PHE A 6 19.73 -14.31 -2.70
CA PHE A 6 18.79 -13.32 -2.16
C PHE A 6 19.51 -12.48 -1.10
N LYS A 7 19.72 -11.19 -1.38
CA LYS A 7 20.38 -10.28 -0.45
C LYS A 7 19.39 -9.93 0.67
N LYS A 8 19.65 -10.39 1.88
CA LYS A 8 18.87 -10.02 3.08
C LYS A 8 19.00 -8.50 3.29
N SER A 9 17.89 -7.81 3.50
CA SER A 9 17.91 -6.39 3.87
C SER A 9 18.45 -6.24 5.28
N GLU A 10 19.41 -5.34 5.49
CA GLU A 10 20.04 -5.11 6.81
C GLU A 10 19.21 -4.19 7.73
N GLY A 11 17.94 -3.93 7.40
CA GLY A 11 17.02 -3.11 8.20
C GLY A 11 15.77 -3.89 8.66
N THR A 12 14.97 -3.24 9.51
CA THR A 12 13.62 -3.71 9.86
C THR A 12 12.70 -3.57 8.65
N SER A 13 11.92 -4.61 8.36
CA SER A 13 10.90 -4.54 7.30
C SER A 13 9.64 -3.84 7.82
N LEU A 14 9.01 -3.04 6.97
CA LEU A 14 7.71 -2.41 7.24
C LEU A 14 6.58 -3.23 6.61
N VAL A 15 5.39 -3.14 7.20
CA VAL A 15 4.15 -3.70 6.67
C VAL A 15 3.31 -2.57 6.08
N SER A 16 2.92 -2.71 4.81
CA SER A 16 2.07 -1.77 4.08
C SER A 16 0.66 -2.32 3.89
N ILE A 17 -0.34 -1.42 3.83
CA ILE A 17 -1.76 -1.79 3.78
C ILE A 17 -2.40 -1.15 2.53
N ILE A 18 -3.19 -1.92 1.80
CA ILE A 18 -4.09 -1.41 0.77
C ILE A 18 -5.44 -2.05 1.04
N GLY A 19 -6.45 -1.23 1.34
CA GLY A 19 -7.76 -1.72 1.74
C GLY A 19 -8.79 -0.60 1.80
N ASP A 20 -10.02 -0.95 2.16
CA ASP A 20 -11.07 0.01 2.45
C ASP A 20 -10.84 0.72 3.80
N GLU A 21 -11.66 1.72 4.09
CA GLU A 21 -11.53 2.57 5.28
C GLU A 21 -11.55 1.75 6.58
N ASP A 22 -12.46 0.79 6.68
CA ASP A 22 -12.64 -0.02 7.88
C ASP A 22 -11.43 -0.94 8.13
N THR A 23 -10.90 -1.58 7.08
CA THR A 23 -9.71 -2.44 7.19
C THR A 23 -8.48 -1.61 7.56
N VAL A 24 -8.26 -0.48 6.89
CA VAL A 24 -7.12 0.41 7.19
C VAL A 24 -7.22 0.95 8.62
N THR A 25 -8.40 1.36 9.06
CA THR A 25 -8.65 1.82 10.43
C THR A 25 -8.33 0.74 11.46
N GLY A 26 -8.77 -0.50 11.23
CA GLY A 26 -8.46 -1.63 12.10
C GLY A 26 -6.95 -1.84 12.26
N PHE A 27 -6.19 -1.78 11.17
CA PHE A 27 -4.74 -1.89 11.23
C PHE A 27 -4.08 -0.72 11.97
N LEU A 28 -4.51 0.52 11.72
CA LEU A 28 -4.00 1.70 12.41
C LEU A 28 -4.20 1.60 13.93
N LEU A 29 -5.37 1.13 14.38
CA LEU A 29 -5.66 0.91 15.81
C LEU A 29 -4.75 -0.15 16.45
N THR A 30 -4.28 -1.13 15.68
CA THR A 30 -3.35 -2.17 16.16
C THR A 30 -1.87 -1.76 16.11
N GLY A 31 -1.56 -0.54 15.65
CA GLY A 31 -0.19 -0.03 15.57
C GLY A 31 0.52 -0.33 14.25
N ILE A 32 -0.20 -0.72 13.20
CA ILE A 32 0.33 -0.90 11.84
C ILE A 32 -0.10 0.29 10.99
N GLY A 33 0.83 0.93 10.27
CA GLY A 33 0.55 2.07 9.39
C GLY A 33 1.52 3.23 9.63
N GLU A 34 2.79 3.01 9.31
CA GLU A 34 3.86 3.97 9.57
C GLU A 34 3.72 5.24 8.72
N LYS A 35 4.04 6.39 9.34
CA LYS A 35 4.24 7.67 8.69
C LYS A 35 5.72 8.03 8.80
N ASN A 36 6.39 8.18 7.65
CA ASN A 36 7.83 8.45 7.63
C ASN A 36 8.15 9.93 7.96
N ILE A 37 9.44 10.27 8.01
CA ILE A 37 9.92 11.64 8.28
C ILE A 37 9.48 12.70 7.26
N LYS A 38 9.09 12.29 6.05
CA LYS A 38 8.53 13.18 5.02
C LYS A 38 7.02 13.35 5.15
N GLY A 39 6.41 12.63 6.09
CA GLY A 39 4.97 12.60 6.30
C GLY A 39 4.21 11.68 5.36
N GLU A 40 4.90 10.84 4.59
CA GLU A 40 4.28 9.86 3.70
C GLU A 40 3.81 8.65 4.52
N THR A 41 2.62 8.16 4.23
CA THR A 41 2.04 6.98 4.87
C THR A 41 2.32 5.72 4.06
N ASN A 42 2.44 4.58 4.73
CA ASN A 42 2.61 3.28 4.08
C ASN A 42 1.29 2.51 3.89
N PHE A 43 0.15 3.20 3.97
CA PHE A 43 -1.18 2.68 3.71
C PHE A 43 -1.90 3.51 2.65
N LEU A 44 -2.81 2.86 1.92
CA LEU A 44 -3.70 3.47 0.95
C LEU A 44 -5.14 3.02 1.24
N VAL A 45 -6.01 4.00 1.51
CA VAL A 45 -7.46 3.77 1.57
C VAL A 45 -8.01 3.80 0.15
N VAL A 46 -8.70 2.74 -0.24
CA VAL A 46 -9.32 2.59 -1.57
C VAL A 46 -10.82 2.84 -1.43
N ASP A 47 -11.32 3.76 -2.24
CA ASP A 47 -12.75 4.06 -2.36
C ASP A 47 -13.27 3.68 -3.76
N SER A 48 -14.59 3.47 -3.87
CA SER A 48 -15.30 3.17 -5.12
C SER A 48 -15.11 4.24 -6.20
N SER A 49 -14.95 5.51 -5.80
CA SER A 49 -14.66 6.60 -6.74
C SER A 49 -13.36 6.39 -7.55
N MET A 50 -12.40 5.63 -7.00
CA MET A 50 -11.19 5.25 -7.72
C MET A 50 -11.52 4.30 -8.89
N TYR A 51 -12.47 3.38 -8.72
CA TYR A 51 -12.91 2.51 -9.81
C TYR A 51 -13.56 3.31 -10.92
N ASP A 52 -14.44 4.26 -10.60
CA ASP A 52 -15.09 5.09 -11.61
C ASP A 52 -14.07 5.88 -12.45
N HIS A 53 -13.01 6.41 -11.85
CA HIS A 53 -12.01 7.16 -12.62
C HIS A 53 -11.18 6.30 -13.59
N TYR A 54 -10.90 5.04 -13.23
CA TYR A 54 -10.05 4.15 -14.04
C TYR A 54 -10.86 3.24 -14.98
N PHE A 55 -12.10 2.87 -14.62
CA PHE A 55 -12.96 1.96 -15.39
C PHE A 55 -14.11 2.65 -16.13
N SER A 56 -14.53 3.86 -15.76
CA SER A 56 -15.55 4.62 -16.52
C SER A 56 -14.97 5.53 -17.60
N LYS A 57 -13.65 5.57 -17.78
CA LYS A 57 -13.07 6.15 -19.00
C LYS A 57 -13.39 5.18 -20.14
N PRO A 58 -14.24 5.55 -21.12
CA PRO A 58 -14.39 4.72 -22.31
C PRO A 58 -12.99 4.52 -22.88
N ILE A 59 -12.65 3.27 -23.18
CA ILE A 59 -11.42 2.92 -23.88
C ILE A 59 -11.53 3.63 -25.24
N LEU A 60 -10.96 4.83 -25.33
CA LEU A 60 -11.01 5.64 -26.55
C LEU A 60 -10.23 4.85 -27.60
N ASN A 61 -10.95 4.40 -28.63
CA ASN A 61 -10.41 3.76 -29.82
C ASN A 61 -9.85 4.84 -30.77
#